data_AF-A0A1M2W4H1-F1
#
_entry.id   AF-A0A1M2W4H1-F1
#
_cell.length_a   1.000
_cell.length_b   1.000
_cell.length_c   1.000
_cell.angle_alpha   90.00
_cell.angle_beta   90.00
_cell.angle_gamma   90.00
#
_symmetry.space_group_name_H-M   'P 1'
#
loop_
_entity.id
_entity.type
_entity.pdbx_description
1 polymer ?
#
loop_
_entity_poly.entity_id
_entity_poly.type
_entity_poly.pdbx_seq_one_letter_code
_entity_poly.pdbx_strand_id
1 'polypeptide(L)' 'MPGIALIGTAPTFYKVPDTADLVRHIHHGTYPPHPTVVSVHVSDLLRRLSEGMKPLDNRQAILRCYDAFKGIVGI' A
#
# COMPACT_ATOMS: atom_id res chain seq x y z
N MET A 1 8.17 -5.69 2.37
CA MET A 1 7.65 -5.07 1.13
C MET A 1 6.62 -3.98 1.43
N PRO A 2 6.90 -2.71 1.13
CA PRO A 2 5.92 -1.63 1.13
C PRO A 2 5.04 -1.76 -0.11
N GLY A 3 3.75 -1.52 0.07
CA GLY A 3 2.76 -1.50 -1.00
C GLY A 3 1.80 -0.32 -0.86
N ILE A 4 1.19 0.06 -1.98
CA ILE A 4 0.15 1.09 -2.02
C ILE A 4 -0.98 0.63 -2.94
N ALA A 5 -2.22 0.76 -2.48
CA ALA A 5 -3.42 0.65 -3.32
C ALA A 5 -4.10 2.02 -3.39
N LEU A 6 -4.50 2.43 -4.60
CA LEU A 6 -5.23 3.68 -4.82
C LEU A 6 -6.67 3.35 -5.20
N ILE A 7 -7.62 3.68 -4.32
CA ILE A 7 -9.05 3.59 -4.63
C ILE A 7 -9.55 5.01 -4.90
N GLY A 8 -9.75 5.32 -6.19
CA GLY A 8 -9.97 6.70 -6.64
C GLY A 8 -8.72 7.55 -6.38
N THR A 9 -8.78 8.44 -5.39
CA THR A 9 -7.57 9.13 -4.89
C THR A 9 -7.21 8.76 -3.46
N ALA A 10 -7.96 7.93 -2.76
CA ALA A 10 -7.60 7.55 -1.40
C ALA A 10 -6.50 6.47 -1.41
N PRO A 11 -5.32 6.71 -0.81
CA PRO A 11 -4.29 5.69 -0.67
C PRO A 11 -4.54 4.81 0.56
N THR A 12 -4.30 3.53 0.36
CA THR A 12 -4.10 2.56 1.43
C THR A 12 -2.68 2.04 1.34
N PHE A 13 -1.92 2.19 2.42
CA PHE A 13 -0.53 1.73 2.51
C PHE A 13 -0.47 0.38 3.20
N TYR A 14 0.38 -0.51 2.71
CA TYR A 14 0.56 -1.85 3.24
C TYR A 14 2.02 -2.10 3.58
N LYS A 15 2.25 -2.71 4.74
CA LYS A 15 3.51 -3.36 5.09
C LYS A 15 3.30 -4.87 4.98
N VAL A 16 3.76 -5.41 3.87
CA VAL A 16 3.76 -6.86 3.60
C VAL A 16 5.04 -7.45 4.21
N PRO A 17 4.95 -8.55 4.98
CA PRO A 17 6.12 -9.18 5.58
C PRO A 17 6.97 -9.87 4.49
N ASP A 18 8.28 -9.63 4.51
CA ASP A 18 9.21 -10.26 3.56
C ASP A 18 9.65 -11.63 4.09
N THR A 19 8.73 -12.59 4.10
CA THR A 19 9.07 -13.98 4.46
C THR A 19 9.57 -14.73 3.23
N ALA A 20 10.57 -15.60 3.42
CA ALA A 20 11.10 -16.42 2.33
C ALA A 20 10.03 -17.30 1.68
N ASP A 21 9.07 -17.79 2.48
CA ASP A 21 7.95 -18.59 1.99
C ASP A 21 7.02 -17.79 1.08
N LEU A 22 6.67 -16.56 1.47
CA LEU A 22 5.84 -15.68 0.64
C LEU A 22 6.55 -15.33 -0.67
N VAL A 23 7.83 -14.97 -0.61
CA VAL A 23 8.65 -14.65 -1.79
C VAL A 23 8.71 -15.83 -2.75
N ARG A 24 8.88 -17.05 -2.24
CA ARG A 24 8.87 -18.27 -3.05
C ARG A 24 7.54 -18.45 -3.77
N HIS A 25 6.42 -18.36 -3.06
CA HIS A 25 5.09 -18.55 -3.65
C HIS A 25 4.79 -17.50 -4.72
N ILE A 26 5.17 -16.23 -4.48
CA ILE A 26 5.07 -15.15 -5.48
C ILE A 26 5.90 -15.47 -6.72
N HIS A 27 7.17 -15.88 -6.56
CA HIS A 27 8.06 -16.20 -7.68
C HIS A 27 7.51 -17.33 -8.56
N HIS A 28 6.90 -18.34 -7.95
CA HIS A 28 6.32 -19.48 -8.67
C HIS A 28 4.86 -19.27 -9.12
N GLY A 29 4.23 -18.13 -8.80
CA GLY A 29 2.82 -17.87 -9.09
C GLY A 29 1.86 -18.84 -8.39
N THR A 30 2.24 -19.30 -7.19
CA THR A 30 1.46 -20.27 -6.39
C THR A 30 0.84 -19.59 -5.17
N TYR A 31 -0.23 -20.18 -4.63
CA TYR A 31 -0.91 -19.64 -3.45
C TYR A 31 -0.26 -20.18 -2.16
N PRO A 32 0.14 -19.32 -1.21
CA PRO A 32 0.67 -19.77 0.07
C PRO A 32 -0.37 -20.59 0.86
N PRO A 33 0.01 -21.71 1.50
CA PRO A 33 -0.92 -22.52 2.28
C PRO A 33 -1.39 -21.84 3.57
N HIS A 34 -0.62 -20.87 4.07
CA HIS A 34 -0.95 -20.11 5.28
C HIS A 34 -1.31 -18.66 4.93
N PRO A 35 -2.27 -18.05 5.63
CA PRO A 35 -2.63 -16.65 5.43
C PRO A 35 -1.43 -15.73 5.63
N THR A 36 -1.22 -14.82 4.68
CA THR A 36 -0.24 -13.75 4.82
C THR A 36 -0.87 -12.59 5.58
N VAL A 37 -0.43 -12.38 6.82
CA VAL A 37 -0.90 -11.25 7.65
C VAL A 37 -0.10 -10.00 7.28
N VAL A 38 -0.79 -8.94 6.87
CA VAL A 38 -0.19 -7.66 6.49
C VAL A 38 -0.62 -6.55 7.44
N SER A 39 0.24 -5.57 7.67
CA SER A 39 -0.16 -4.35 8.37
C SER A 39 -0.67 -3.32 7.38
N VAL A 40 -1.72 -2.60 7.74
CA VAL A 40 -2.35 -1.59 6.88
C VAL A 40 -2.39 -0.24 7.56
N HIS A 41 -2.12 0.82 6.80
CA HIS A 41 -2.37 2.20 7.21
C HIS A 41 -3.28 2.86 6.17
N VAL A 42 -4.50 3.19 6.60
CA VAL A 42 -5.47 3.93 5.80
C VAL A 42 -5.31 5.41 6.16
N SER A 43 -4.93 6.24 5.21
CA SER A 43 -4.74 7.66 5.48
C SER A 43 -6.07 8.40 5.53
N ASP A 44 -6.25 9.21 6.58
CA ASP A 44 -7.43 10.08 6.72
C ASP A 44 -7.44 11.26 5.74
N LEU A 45 -6.30 11.55 5.10
CA LEU A 45 -6.09 12.70 4.22
C LEU A 45 -7.15 12.83 3.11
N LEU A 46 -7.83 11.73 2.73
CA LEU A 46 -8.72 11.70 1.56
C LEU A 46 -10.08 11.02 1.82
N ARG A 47 -10.48 10.95 3.10
CA ARG A 47 -11.76 10.36 3.56
C ARG A 47 -13.02 11.12 3.12
N ARG A 48 -12.91 12.32 2.56
CA ARG A 48 -14.03 12.93 1.83
C ARG A 48 -14.19 12.26 0.47
N LEU A 49 -14.84 11.09 0.49
CA LEU A 49 -15.37 10.41 -0.69
C LEU A 49 -16.51 11.22 -1.35
N SER A 50 -17.02 12.26 -0.68
CA SER A 50 -18.19 13.05 -1.05
C SER A 50 -17.91 14.23 -1.99
N GLU A 51 -16.66 14.50 -2.37
CA GLU A 51 -16.29 15.65 -3.22
C GLU A 51 -15.91 15.21 -4.65
N GLY A 52 -16.87 14.66 -5.39
CA GLY A 52 -16.81 14.53 -6.86
C GLY A 52 -15.47 14.12 -7.49
N MET A 53 -15.06 14.82 -8.57
CA MET A 53 -13.78 14.63 -9.24
C MET A 53 -12.64 15.15 -8.36
N LYS A 54 -11.86 14.23 -7.79
CA LYS A 54 -10.71 14.59 -6.93
C LYS A 54 -9.53 15.09 -7.79
N PRO A 55 -8.90 16.22 -7.44
CA PRO A 55 -7.81 16.80 -8.22
C PRO A 55 -6.61 15.85 -8.30
N LEU A 56 -6.00 15.76 -9.49
CA LEU A 56 -4.83 14.92 -9.76
C LEU A 56 -3.61 15.32 -8.92
N ASP A 57 -3.54 16.60 -8.49
CA ASP A 57 -2.45 17.12 -7.66
C ASP A 57 -2.28 16.37 -6.34
N ASN A 58 -3.36 15.75 -5.83
CA ASN A 58 -3.28 14.87 -4.67
C ASN A 58 -2.36 13.66 -4.88
N ARG A 59 -2.17 13.20 -6.13
CA ARG A 59 -1.29 12.05 -6.42
C ARG A 59 0.17 12.35 -6.08
N GLN A 60 0.64 13.58 -6.28
CA GLN A 60 2.01 13.93 -5.93
C GLN A 60 2.24 13.88 -4.42
N ALA A 61 1.28 14.38 -3.63
CA ALA A 61 1.33 14.28 -2.18
C ALA A 61 1.28 12.82 -1.71
N ILE A 62 0.39 12.00 -2.28
CA ILE A 62 0.27 10.57 -1.99
C ILE A 62 1.58 9.83 -2.26
N LEU A 63 2.21 10.08 -3.41
CA LEU A 63 3.49 9.45 -3.77
C LEU A 63 4.63 9.91 -2.86
N ARG A 64 4.66 11.17 -2.43
CA ARG A 64 5.61 11.64 -1.42
C ARG A 64 5.40 10.94 -0.07
N CYS A 65 4.15 10.78 0.37
CA CYS A 65 3.84 10.00 1.56
C CYS A 65 4.26 8.54 1.41
N TYR A 66 4.07 7.94 0.24
CA TYR A 66 4.54 6.59 -0.04
C TYR A 66 6.06 6.49 0.04
N ASP A 67 6.77 7.48 -0.51
CA ASP A 67 8.22 7.52 -0.48
C ASP A 67 8.77 7.59 0.96
N ALA A 68 8.19 8.47 1.78
CA ALA A 68 8.49 8.53 3.22
C ALA A 68 8.15 7.22 3.95
N PHE A 69 7.02 6.58 3.60
CA PHE A 69 6.61 5.30 4.17
C PHE A 69 7.63 4.18 3.90
N LYS A 70 8.22 4.12 2.70
CA LYS A 70 9.26 3.13 2.38
C LYS A 70 10.45 3.24 3.35
N GLY A 71 10.90 4.47 3.63
CA GLY A 71 12.00 4.72 4.57
C GLY A 71 11.68 4.30 6.01
N ILE A 72 10.42 4.41 6.46
CA ILE A 72 9.99 3.94 7.79
C ILE A 72 9.94 2.41 7.87
N VAL A 73 9.54 1.75 6.78
CA VAL A 73 9.37 0.29 6.72
C VAL A 73 10.71 -0.43 6.50
N GLY A 74 11.79 0.31 6.22
CA GLY A 74 13.15 -0.22 6.11
C GLY A 74 13.50 -0.74 4.72
N ILE A 75 13.11 0.01 3.68
CA ILE A 75 13.64 -0.13 2.32
C ILE A 75 14.36 1.16 1.92
#